data_AF-A0A2V9CVG2-F1
#
_entry.id   AF-A0A2V9CVG2-F1
#
_cell.length_a   1.000
_cell.length_b   1.000
_cell.length_c   1.000
_cell.angle_alpha   90.00
_cell.angle_beta   90.00
_cell.angle_gamma   90.00
#
_symmetry.space_group_name_H-M   'P 1'
#
loop_
_entity.id
_entity.type
_entity.pdbx_description
1 polymer ?
#
loop_
_entity_poly.entity_id
_entity_poly.type
_entity_poly.pdbx_seq_one_letter_code
_entity_poly.pdbx_strand_id
1 'polypeptide(L)'
;MKGYNLRLFWILLLLGIAIPNAAYAQGSMAAAQPHLDKAKVAAWRPADGLNDLTHLYEVVCAPALSPKGPGEPPDQAPPPLSERKVPARADWYQEPAKVFDNLYWLGSWGTASRVPPNPGGDSTWAVTTSEGIILIDSGYDYSAPVLIGEGLKKLGLDPAQIKYVVLSHAHGDRYFGSRYIQDTYRAHIIMSEKDWDVLAKSDEPNEIKPKKDMIATDGMKLTLGDTTLTLYLTPGHTPGTISTLVPLKDGNQRHVGAVWGGINPSLIRYRVKYFANWEETFKTWSASTVRFQEIAAKAGADTYLTIHPFYDNALEKIHLLKYRKPGDPHPFVSKDNLNRFLTIIKECTDAQLARITAQPQSTKLNQ
;
A
#
# COMPACT_ATOMS: atom_id res chain seq x y z
N MET A 1 70.52 -42.46 19.31
CA MET A 1 69.15 -42.77 18.82
C MET A 1 68.16 -42.56 19.95
N LYS A 2 67.49 -41.40 19.99
CA LYS A 2 66.31 -41.15 20.84
C LYS A 2 65.34 -40.32 19.99
N GLY A 3 64.23 -40.93 19.62
CA GLY A 3 63.26 -40.39 18.66
C GLY A 3 62.37 -39.31 19.29
N TYR A 4 62.14 -38.25 18.51
CA TYR A 4 61.12 -37.24 18.76
C TYR A 4 59.75 -37.79 18.37
N ASN A 5 58.80 -37.85 19.31
CA ASN A 5 57.38 -38.08 19.01
C ASN A 5 56.66 -36.73 18.94
N LEU A 6 56.44 -36.25 17.71
CA LEU A 6 55.62 -35.07 17.43
C LEU A 6 54.15 -35.52 17.31
N ARG A 7 53.31 -35.23 18.31
CA ARG A 7 51.86 -35.44 18.21
C ARG A 7 51.24 -34.24 17.48
N LEU A 8 50.89 -34.40 16.21
CA LEU A 8 50.00 -33.48 15.48
C LEU A 8 48.57 -33.62 16.03
N PHE A 9 48.04 -32.56 16.65
CA PHE A 9 46.61 -32.41 16.89
C PHE A 9 45.96 -31.77 15.64
N TRP A 10 45.12 -32.53 14.96
CA TRP A 10 44.25 -32.02 13.89
C TRP A 10 43.04 -31.33 14.52
N ILE A 11 42.94 -30.00 14.37
CA ILE A 11 41.72 -29.24 14.66
C ILE A 11 40.86 -29.31 13.39
N LEU A 12 39.84 -30.16 13.39
CA LEU A 12 38.78 -30.19 12.40
C LEU A 12 37.82 -29.03 12.66
N LEU A 13 37.97 -27.93 11.91
CA LEU A 13 37.02 -26.84 11.87
C LEU A 13 35.80 -27.30 11.04
N LEU A 14 34.74 -27.77 11.70
CA LEU A 14 33.46 -28.05 11.06
C LEU A 14 32.76 -26.72 10.70
N LEU A 15 32.99 -26.25 9.47
CA LEU A 15 32.13 -25.26 8.82
C LEU A 15 30.77 -25.94 8.54
N GLY A 16 29.85 -25.82 9.49
CA GLY A 16 28.45 -26.19 9.30
C GLY A 16 27.77 -25.25 8.32
N ILE A 17 27.90 -25.51 7.02
CA ILE A 17 27.06 -24.88 6.00
C ILE A 17 25.67 -25.51 6.17
N ALA A 18 24.72 -24.75 6.71
CA ALA A 18 23.32 -25.15 6.71
C ALA A 18 22.82 -25.15 5.26
N ILE A 19 22.86 -26.32 4.61
CA ILE A 19 22.17 -26.53 3.34
C ILE A 19 20.67 -26.48 3.66
N PRO A 20 19.89 -25.52 3.15
CA PRO A 20 18.44 -25.59 3.31
C PRO A 20 17.96 -26.90 2.68
N ASN A 21 17.30 -27.75 3.47
CA ASN A 21 16.85 -29.06 3.05
C ASN A 21 15.92 -28.92 1.83
N ALA A 22 16.37 -29.34 0.64
CA ALA A 22 15.64 -29.16 -0.62
C ALA A 22 14.21 -29.73 -0.58
N ALA A 23 14.01 -30.84 0.14
CA ALA A 23 12.70 -31.46 0.35
C ALA A 23 11.71 -30.56 1.10
N TYR A 24 12.21 -29.70 2.00
CA TYR A 24 11.38 -28.79 2.79
C TYR A 24 11.00 -27.54 1.98
N ALA A 25 11.94 -26.97 1.21
CA ALA A 25 11.62 -25.91 0.26
C ALA A 25 10.53 -26.36 -0.72
N GLN A 26 10.58 -27.62 -1.15
CA GLN A 26 9.58 -28.24 -2.01
C GLN A 26 8.22 -28.44 -1.32
N GLY A 27 8.19 -28.94 -0.08
CA GLY A 27 6.95 -29.16 0.68
C GLY A 27 6.20 -27.87 1.04
N SER A 28 6.93 -26.82 1.43
CA SER A 28 6.34 -25.51 1.74
C SER A 28 5.83 -24.78 0.49
N MET A 29 6.47 -24.96 -0.68
CA MET A 29 5.94 -24.48 -1.96
C MET A 29 4.66 -25.22 -2.35
N ALA A 30 4.59 -26.54 -2.15
CA ALA A 30 3.40 -27.32 -2.45
C ALA A 30 2.18 -26.86 -1.64
N ALA A 31 2.37 -26.47 -0.37
CA ALA A 31 1.29 -25.92 0.46
C ALA A 31 0.75 -24.56 -0.05
N ALA A 32 1.61 -23.75 -0.68
CA ALA A 32 1.23 -22.44 -1.21
C ALA A 32 0.53 -22.53 -2.57
N GLN A 33 0.76 -23.60 -3.34
CA GLN A 33 0.34 -23.73 -4.73
C GLN A 33 -1.18 -23.52 -4.95
N PRO A 34 -2.10 -24.09 -4.15
CA PRO A 34 -3.53 -23.89 -4.37
C PRO A 34 -3.97 -22.43 -4.29
N HIS A 35 -3.31 -21.63 -3.44
CA HIS A 35 -3.57 -20.21 -3.29
C HIS A 35 -2.97 -19.41 -4.47
N LEU A 36 -1.75 -19.75 -4.87
CA LEU A 36 -1.11 -19.15 -6.04
C LEU A 36 -1.93 -19.39 -7.32
N ASP A 37 -2.49 -20.57 -7.50
CA ASP A 37 -3.34 -20.89 -8.67
C ASP A 37 -4.61 -20.03 -8.68
N LYS A 38 -5.28 -19.86 -7.53
CA LYS A 38 -6.45 -18.98 -7.41
C LYS A 38 -6.10 -17.52 -7.67
N ALA A 39 -5.00 -17.04 -7.10
CA ALA A 39 -4.51 -15.68 -7.35
C ALA A 39 -4.22 -15.46 -8.84
N LYS A 40 -3.62 -16.45 -9.51
CA LYS A 40 -3.33 -16.40 -10.95
C LYS A 40 -4.60 -16.39 -11.81
N VAL A 41 -5.65 -17.11 -11.43
CA VAL A 41 -6.97 -17.05 -12.10
C VAL A 41 -7.63 -15.68 -11.93
N ALA A 42 -7.47 -15.06 -10.76
CA ALA A 42 -7.97 -13.71 -10.51
C ALA A 42 -7.17 -12.64 -11.26
N ALA A 43 -5.85 -12.84 -11.40
CA ALA A 43 -4.90 -12.01 -12.15
C ALA A 43 -5.12 -12.09 -13.66
N TRP A 44 -6.21 -11.46 -14.10
CA TRP A 44 -6.59 -11.39 -15.49
C TRP A 44 -5.97 -10.17 -16.16
N ARG A 45 -5.47 -10.36 -17.40
CA ARG A 45 -5.07 -9.27 -18.28
C ARG A 45 -6.09 -9.13 -19.40
N PRO A 46 -6.93 -8.09 -19.40
CA PRO A 46 -7.83 -7.82 -20.52
C PRO A 46 -7.04 -7.52 -21.79
N ALA A 47 -7.66 -7.73 -22.95
CA ALA A 47 -7.08 -7.40 -24.25
C ALA A 47 -6.77 -5.90 -24.39
N ASP A 48 -7.54 -5.04 -23.71
CA ASP A 48 -7.31 -3.59 -23.67
C ASP A 48 -6.21 -3.16 -22.68
N GLY A 49 -5.71 -4.08 -21.85
CA GLY A 49 -4.70 -3.81 -20.81
C GLY A 49 -5.16 -2.87 -19.69
N LEU A 50 -6.38 -2.34 -19.71
CA LEU A 50 -6.80 -1.25 -18.83
C LEU A 50 -6.97 -1.70 -17.38
N ASN A 51 -7.47 -2.90 -17.20
CA ASN A 51 -7.68 -3.55 -15.91
C ASN A 51 -6.70 -4.72 -15.71
N ASP A 52 -5.46 -4.55 -16.16
CA ASP A 52 -4.40 -5.55 -15.98
C ASP A 52 -4.02 -5.69 -14.50
N LEU A 53 -4.31 -6.84 -13.92
CA LEU A 53 -3.95 -7.19 -12.54
C LEU A 53 -2.75 -8.14 -12.45
N THR A 54 -2.08 -8.45 -13.57
CA THR A 54 -0.94 -9.37 -13.58
C THR A 54 0.21 -8.84 -12.74
N HIS A 55 0.44 -7.54 -12.77
CA HIS A 55 1.49 -6.95 -11.96
C HIS A 55 1.20 -6.97 -10.46
N LEU A 56 -0.06 -6.78 -10.06
CA LEU A 56 -0.45 -6.94 -8.65
C LEU A 56 -0.13 -8.35 -8.18
N TYR A 57 -0.44 -9.37 -9.00
CA TYR A 57 -0.05 -10.74 -8.71
C TYR A 57 1.46 -10.91 -8.61
N GLU A 58 2.23 -10.40 -9.57
CA GLU A 58 3.69 -10.49 -9.57
C GLU A 58 4.28 -9.91 -8.29
N VAL A 59 3.79 -8.77 -7.82
CA VAL A 59 4.29 -8.10 -6.62
C VAL A 59 3.85 -8.81 -5.34
N VAL A 60 2.55 -9.07 -5.19
CA VAL A 60 2.01 -9.55 -3.89
C VAL A 60 2.28 -11.04 -3.69
N CYS A 61 2.36 -11.84 -4.76
CA CYS A 61 2.72 -13.24 -4.68
C CYS A 61 4.24 -13.47 -4.74
N ALA A 62 5.07 -12.49 -5.10
CA ALA A 62 6.53 -12.65 -5.20
C ALA A 62 7.17 -13.30 -3.95
N PRO A 63 6.84 -12.90 -2.70
CA PRO A 63 7.43 -13.53 -1.53
C PRO A 63 7.08 -15.02 -1.39
N ALA A 64 5.86 -15.42 -1.76
CA ALA A 64 5.45 -16.82 -1.74
C ALA A 64 6.10 -17.63 -2.86
N LEU A 65 6.27 -17.03 -4.05
CA LEU A 65 6.92 -17.62 -5.22
C LEU A 65 8.45 -17.72 -5.06
N SER A 66 9.04 -16.91 -4.19
CA SER A 66 10.47 -16.88 -3.94
C SER A 66 10.98 -18.19 -3.33
N PRO A 67 12.14 -18.71 -3.78
CA PRO A 67 12.81 -19.83 -3.12
C PRO A 67 13.08 -19.59 -1.63
N LYS A 68 13.39 -18.33 -1.27
CA LYS A 68 13.64 -17.93 0.13
C LYS A 68 12.36 -17.92 0.98
N GLY A 69 11.20 -17.82 0.35
CA GLY A 69 9.92 -17.65 1.02
C GLY A 69 9.68 -16.23 1.52
N PRO A 70 8.59 -16.03 2.28
CA PRO A 70 8.20 -14.73 2.79
C PRO A 70 9.20 -14.17 3.80
N GLY A 71 9.40 -12.86 3.75
CA GLY A 71 10.28 -12.14 4.65
C GLY A 71 10.34 -10.66 4.28
N GLU A 72 10.91 -9.86 5.17
CA GLU A 72 11.14 -8.44 4.97
C GLU A 72 12.65 -8.19 4.90
N PRO A 73 13.11 -7.19 4.14
CA PRO A 73 14.49 -6.75 4.22
C PRO A 73 14.88 -6.42 5.67
N PRO A 74 16.17 -6.49 6.04
CA PRO A 74 16.61 -6.06 7.35
C PRO A 74 16.13 -4.64 7.65
N ASP A 75 15.57 -4.43 8.84
CA ASP A 75 15.16 -3.11 9.30
C ASP A 75 16.37 -2.17 9.33
N GLN A 76 16.18 -0.96 8.84
CA GLN A 76 17.21 0.07 8.77
C GLN A 76 16.69 1.33 9.42
N ALA A 77 17.58 2.10 10.05
CA ALA A 77 17.23 3.45 10.49
C ALA A 77 16.88 4.31 9.26
N PRO A 78 15.86 5.18 9.36
CA PRO A 78 15.58 6.12 8.29
C PRO A 78 16.77 7.09 8.14
N PRO A 79 17.11 7.51 6.91
CA PRO A 79 18.13 8.54 6.73
C PRO A 79 17.66 9.86 7.36
N PRO A 80 18.58 10.66 7.96
CA PRO A 80 18.22 11.98 8.44
C PRO A 80 17.81 12.89 7.28
N LEU A 81 17.00 13.92 7.53
CA LEU A 81 16.53 14.84 6.48
C LEU A 81 17.66 15.49 5.70
N SER A 82 18.79 15.78 6.37
CA SER A 82 19.99 16.36 5.76
C SER A 82 20.63 15.48 4.69
N GLU A 83 20.42 14.16 4.76
CA GLU A 83 20.98 13.18 3.84
C GLU A 83 19.95 12.67 2.83
N ARG A 84 18.67 13.04 3.01
CA ARG A 84 17.59 12.59 2.14
C ARG A 84 17.73 13.24 0.76
N LYS A 85 17.99 12.42 -0.25
CA LYS A 85 18.02 12.86 -1.66
C LYS A 85 16.60 13.02 -2.19
N VAL A 86 16.23 14.25 -2.51
CA VAL A 86 14.97 14.53 -3.23
C VAL A 86 15.19 14.19 -4.71
N PRO A 87 14.37 13.32 -5.32
CA PRO A 87 14.47 13.00 -6.74
C PRO A 87 14.16 14.21 -7.61
N ALA A 88 14.70 14.23 -8.84
CA ALA A 88 14.44 15.34 -9.75
C ALA A 88 12.94 15.45 -10.04
N ARG A 89 12.42 16.67 -10.23
CA ARG A 89 10.97 16.88 -10.47
C ARG A 89 10.42 16.03 -11.62
N ALA A 90 11.21 15.85 -12.69
CA ALA A 90 10.83 15.02 -13.83
C ALA A 90 10.60 13.54 -13.47
N ASP A 91 11.15 13.08 -12.34
CA ASP A 91 11.07 11.68 -11.91
C ASP A 91 9.77 11.34 -11.18
N TRP A 92 9.06 12.37 -10.69
CA TRP A 92 7.85 12.18 -9.89
C TRP A 92 6.66 13.04 -10.29
N TYR A 93 6.88 14.13 -11.02
CA TYR A 93 5.80 15.03 -11.40
C TYR A 93 4.86 14.38 -12.43
N GLN A 94 3.57 14.53 -12.19
CA GLN A 94 2.52 14.27 -13.17
C GLN A 94 1.50 15.38 -13.17
N GLU A 95 0.82 15.51 -14.30
CA GLU A 95 -0.29 16.43 -14.43
C GLU A 95 -1.47 15.96 -13.55
N PRO A 96 -2.03 16.82 -12.70
CA PRO A 96 -3.21 16.47 -11.93
C PRO A 96 -4.41 16.30 -12.87
N ALA A 97 -5.39 15.50 -12.44
CA ALA A 97 -6.53 15.18 -13.29
C ALA A 97 -7.85 15.14 -12.52
N LYS A 98 -8.92 15.59 -13.16
CA LYS A 98 -10.29 15.28 -12.73
C LYS A 98 -10.62 13.86 -13.19
N VAL A 99 -11.05 13.01 -12.26
CA VAL A 99 -11.34 11.59 -12.50
C VAL A 99 -12.83 11.33 -12.50
N PHE A 100 -13.55 11.79 -11.47
CA PHE A 100 -15.01 11.85 -11.41
C PHE A 100 -15.44 13.31 -11.21
N ASP A 101 -16.74 13.58 -11.21
CA ASP A 101 -17.24 14.93 -10.96
C ASP A 101 -16.80 15.52 -9.63
N ASN A 102 -16.60 14.66 -8.63
CA ASN A 102 -16.18 15.02 -7.30
C ASN A 102 -14.85 14.37 -6.86
N LEU A 103 -14.07 13.78 -7.77
CA LEU A 103 -12.80 13.11 -7.46
C LEU A 103 -11.70 13.60 -8.39
N TYR A 104 -10.56 13.95 -7.79
CA TYR A 104 -9.37 14.41 -8.50
C TYR A 104 -8.16 13.61 -8.06
N TRP A 105 -7.25 13.37 -8.99
CA TRP A 105 -5.97 12.72 -8.75
C TRP A 105 -4.86 13.77 -8.72
N LEU A 106 -4.08 13.75 -7.64
CA LEU A 106 -2.98 14.66 -7.32
C LEU A 106 -1.69 13.87 -7.04
N GLY A 107 -1.54 12.73 -7.70
CA GLY A 107 -0.48 11.79 -7.39
C GLY A 107 0.83 12.09 -8.09
N SER A 108 1.83 11.30 -7.73
CA SER A 108 3.14 11.27 -8.35
C SER A 108 3.24 10.11 -9.34
N TRP A 109 4.12 10.28 -10.32
CA TRP A 109 4.77 9.16 -10.97
C TRP A 109 5.91 8.65 -10.10
N GLY A 110 6.32 7.40 -10.28
CA GLY A 110 7.65 6.99 -9.90
C GLY A 110 8.39 6.56 -11.15
N THR A 111 9.64 7.00 -11.33
CA THR A 111 10.54 6.56 -12.40
C THR A 111 10.91 5.07 -12.41
N ALA A 112 10.12 4.21 -11.78
CA ALA A 112 9.90 2.89 -12.33
C ALA A 112 8.86 2.93 -13.47
N SER A 113 9.31 3.61 -14.52
CA SER A 113 9.14 3.28 -15.93
C SER A 113 8.62 1.86 -16.14
N ARG A 114 7.61 1.68 -17.00
CA ARG A 114 7.18 0.53 -17.86
C ARG A 114 7.93 -0.84 -17.85
N VAL A 115 8.77 -1.13 -16.87
CA VAL A 115 9.78 -2.19 -16.77
C VAL A 115 10.05 -2.47 -15.26
N PRO A 116 9.77 -3.70 -14.79
CA PRO A 116 10.13 -4.19 -13.45
C PRO A 116 11.61 -3.95 -13.06
N PRO A 117 11.97 -3.88 -11.75
CA PRO A 117 11.23 -4.46 -10.63
C PRO A 117 10.61 -3.51 -9.58
N ASN A 118 10.75 -2.18 -9.66
CA ASN A 118 10.39 -1.28 -8.54
C ASN A 118 9.28 -0.25 -8.86
N PRO A 119 8.08 -0.64 -9.33
CA PRO A 119 6.98 0.28 -9.65
C PRO A 119 6.80 1.33 -8.54
N GLY A 120 6.94 2.61 -8.89
CA GLY A 120 6.87 3.72 -7.95
C GLY A 120 5.69 4.63 -8.23
N GLY A 121 5.45 5.57 -7.31
CA GLY A 121 4.39 6.56 -7.43
C GLY A 121 3.33 6.40 -6.35
N ASP A 122 2.71 7.53 -6.05
CA ASP A 122 1.77 7.69 -4.95
C ASP A 122 0.50 8.31 -5.51
N SER A 123 -0.65 7.71 -5.26
CA SER A 123 -1.92 8.34 -5.55
C SER A 123 -2.37 9.13 -4.32
N THR A 124 -2.50 10.44 -4.47
CA THR A 124 -3.27 11.27 -3.55
C THR A 124 -4.60 11.61 -4.20
N TRP A 125 -5.69 11.30 -3.52
CA TRP A 125 -7.05 11.53 -4.03
C TRP A 125 -7.67 12.74 -3.33
N ALA A 126 -8.19 13.70 -4.09
CA ALA A 126 -8.96 14.82 -3.57
C ALA A 126 -10.45 14.63 -3.89
N VAL A 127 -11.27 14.55 -2.84
CA VAL A 127 -12.72 14.49 -2.94
C VAL A 127 -13.28 15.88 -2.67
N THR A 128 -13.88 16.49 -3.68
CA THR A 128 -14.56 17.79 -3.53
C THR A 128 -15.98 17.59 -3.04
N THR A 129 -16.41 18.44 -2.11
CA THR A 129 -17.74 18.45 -1.50
C THR A 129 -18.32 19.86 -1.58
N SER A 130 -19.58 20.03 -1.15
CA SER A 130 -20.16 21.37 -1.02
C SER A 130 -19.52 22.28 0.03
N GLU A 131 -18.71 21.74 0.96
CA GLU A 131 -18.12 22.49 2.08
C GLU A 131 -16.58 22.44 2.14
N GLY A 132 -15.95 21.89 1.11
CA GLY A 132 -14.51 21.84 0.97
C GLY A 132 -14.00 20.51 0.41
N ILE A 133 -12.72 20.24 0.66
CA ILE A 133 -11.98 19.12 0.07
C ILE A 133 -11.53 18.17 1.18
N ILE A 134 -11.73 16.87 0.95
CA ILE A 134 -11.12 15.80 1.74
C ILE A 134 -10.02 15.17 0.89
N LEU A 135 -8.80 15.09 1.43
CA LEU A 135 -7.71 14.34 0.81
C LEU A 135 -7.66 12.91 1.38
N ILE A 136 -7.30 11.95 0.53
CA ILE A 136 -6.84 10.63 0.94
C ILE A 136 -5.35 10.56 0.59
N ASP A 137 -4.54 10.42 1.63
CA ASP A 137 -3.09 10.58 1.65
C ASP A 137 -2.59 11.99 1.31
N SER A 138 -1.28 12.19 1.48
CA SER A 138 -0.58 13.47 1.29
C SER A 138 0.72 13.36 0.50
N GLY A 139 1.13 12.14 0.15
CA GLY A 139 2.40 11.90 -0.54
C GLY A 139 3.61 12.34 0.29
N TYR A 140 4.67 12.75 -0.41
CA TYR A 140 5.90 13.25 0.17
C TYR A 140 5.85 14.76 0.45
N ASP A 141 6.56 15.21 1.48
CA ASP A 141 6.74 16.62 1.82
C ASP A 141 7.36 17.45 0.67
N TYR A 142 8.28 16.89 -0.11
CA TYR A 142 8.88 17.59 -1.25
C TYR A 142 7.93 17.75 -2.44
N SER A 143 6.95 16.87 -2.59
CA SER A 143 6.02 16.87 -3.72
C SER A 143 4.68 17.52 -3.37
N ALA A 144 4.24 17.49 -2.11
CA ALA A 144 2.96 18.02 -1.67
C ALA A 144 2.72 19.50 -2.04
N PRO A 145 3.69 20.44 -1.91
CA PRO A 145 3.48 21.82 -2.36
C PRO A 145 3.11 21.93 -3.85
N VAL A 146 3.70 21.07 -4.68
CA VAL A 146 3.50 21.07 -6.14
C VAL A 146 2.26 20.24 -6.50
N LEU A 147 2.21 18.97 -6.13
CA LEU A 147 1.15 18.06 -6.57
C LEU A 147 -0.20 18.39 -5.94
N ILE A 148 -0.22 18.83 -4.67
CA ILE A 148 -1.45 19.19 -3.98
C ILE A 148 -1.70 20.69 -4.07
N GLY A 149 -0.74 21.51 -3.63
CA GLY A 149 -0.92 22.96 -3.56
C GLY A 149 -1.10 23.61 -4.93
N GLU A 150 -0.16 23.42 -5.85
CA GLU A 150 -0.26 23.92 -7.24
C GLU A 150 -1.23 23.07 -8.07
N GLY A 151 -1.27 21.76 -7.85
CA GLY A 151 -2.13 20.84 -8.62
C GLY A 151 -3.62 21.13 -8.47
N LEU A 152 -4.09 21.40 -7.24
CA LEU A 152 -5.48 21.84 -7.01
C LEU A 152 -5.79 23.15 -7.74
N LYS A 153 -4.89 24.14 -7.67
CA LYS A 153 -5.05 25.41 -8.40
C LYS A 153 -5.15 25.19 -9.91
N LYS A 154 -4.32 24.30 -10.46
CA LYS A 154 -4.33 23.95 -11.88
C LYS A 154 -5.66 23.31 -12.33
N LEU A 155 -6.33 22.61 -11.43
CA LEU A 155 -7.66 22.04 -11.63
C LEU A 155 -8.81 23.03 -11.37
N GLY A 156 -8.49 24.30 -11.08
CA GLY A 156 -9.48 25.33 -10.76
C GLY A 156 -10.06 25.22 -9.35
N LEU A 157 -9.39 24.48 -8.45
CA LEU A 157 -9.78 24.31 -7.06
C LEU A 157 -8.89 25.17 -6.15
N ASP A 158 -9.43 25.57 -4.99
CA ASP A 158 -8.69 26.31 -3.98
C ASP A 158 -8.14 25.36 -2.90
N PRO A 159 -6.80 25.21 -2.76
CA PRO A 159 -6.22 24.35 -1.73
C PRO A 159 -6.51 24.83 -0.30
N ALA A 160 -6.89 26.10 -0.08
CA ALA A 160 -7.37 26.55 1.24
C ALA A 160 -8.73 25.93 1.64
N GLN A 161 -9.40 25.23 0.72
CA GLN A 161 -10.62 24.47 1.00
C GLN A 161 -10.35 23.05 1.51
N ILE A 162 -9.09 22.61 1.63
CA ILE A 162 -8.76 21.32 2.27
C ILE A 162 -9.17 21.39 3.74
N LYS A 163 -10.11 20.53 4.15
CA LYS A 163 -10.60 20.45 5.54
C LYS A 163 -10.06 19.24 6.28
N TYR A 164 -9.91 18.12 5.58
CA TYR A 164 -9.46 16.86 6.14
C TYR A 164 -8.45 16.17 5.24
N VAL A 165 -7.50 15.46 5.85
CA VAL A 165 -6.64 14.47 5.20
C VAL A 165 -6.80 13.15 5.93
N VAL A 166 -7.26 12.13 5.23
CA VAL A 166 -7.33 10.75 5.72
C VAL A 166 -6.06 10.04 5.30
N LEU A 167 -5.24 9.63 6.26
CA LEU A 167 -4.01 8.88 6.00
C LEU A 167 -4.32 7.38 5.99
N SER A 168 -3.96 6.73 4.89
CA SER A 168 -4.22 5.31 4.68
C SER A 168 -3.37 4.44 5.59
N HIS A 169 -2.10 4.78 5.82
CA HIS A 169 -1.23 4.07 6.76
C HIS A 169 0.03 4.85 7.15
N ALA A 170 0.73 4.36 8.18
CA ALA A 170 1.94 4.95 8.75
C ALA A 170 3.24 4.74 7.93
N HIS A 171 3.24 4.99 6.63
CA HIS A 171 4.47 5.06 5.83
C HIS A 171 4.69 6.43 5.20
N GLY A 172 5.95 6.84 5.11
CA GLY A 172 6.32 8.21 4.72
C GLY A 172 5.83 8.65 3.35
N ASP A 173 5.69 7.72 2.41
CA ASP A 173 5.09 7.93 1.09
C ASP A 173 3.61 8.30 1.14
N ARG A 174 2.96 8.22 2.31
CA ARG A 174 1.56 8.59 2.53
C ARG A 174 1.42 9.88 3.32
N TYR A 175 2.24 10.07 4.35
CA TYR A 175 1.99 11.10 5.37
C TYR A 175 3.00 12.25 5.40
N PHE A 176 4.16 12.16 4.73
CA PHE A 176 5.19 13.22 4.84
C PHE A 176 4.68 14.59 4.36
N GLY A 177 3.77 14.63 3.38
CA GLY A 177 3.11 15.86 2.96
C GLY A 177 2.19 16.50 4.01
N SER A 178 1.76 15.75 5.02
CA SER A 178 0.71 16.17 5.95
C SER A 178 1.13 17.32 6.86
N ARG A 179 2.40 17.40 7.24
CA ARG A 179 2.88 18.52 8.06
C ARG A 179 2.77 19.86 7.31
N TYR A 180 3.17 19.87 6.04
CA TYR A 180 2.99 21.02 5.15
C TYR A 180 1.52 21.41 5.04
N ILE A 181 0.63 20.44 4.85
CA ILE A 181 -0.82 20.67 4.70
C ILE A 181 -1.42 21.24 6.00
N GLN A 182 -1.07 20.70 7.16
CA GLN A 182 -1.50 21.23 8.47
C GLN A 182 -1.05 22.67 8.68
N ASP A 183 0.22 22.96 8.41
CA ASP A 183 0.81 24.26 8.69
C ASP A 183 0.28 25.33 7.70
N THR A 184 0.05 24.95 6.44
CA THR A 184 -0.36 25.87 5.36
C THR A 184 -1.88 26.07 5.28
N TYR A 185 -2.65 24.97 5.34
CA TYR A 185 -4.10 24.99 5.07
C TYR A 185 -4.96 24.77 6.31
N ARG A 186 -4.34 24.47 7.46
CA ARG A 186 -5.04 24.19 8.73
C ARG A 186 -6.03 23.03 8.64
N ALA A 187 -5.79 22.10 7.72
CA ALA A 187 -6.61 20.90 7.59
C ALA A 187 -6.37 19.94 8.76
N HIS A 188 -7.43 19.23 9.14
CA HIS A 188 -7.34 18.18 10.14
C HIS A 188 -6.74 16.90 9.56
N ILE A 189 -5.88 16.22 10.34
CA ILE A 189 -5.26 14.96 9.93
C ILE A 189 -5.93 13.82 10.67
N ILE A 190 -6.48 12.86 9.92
CA ILE A 190 -7.17 11.69 10.41
C ILE A 190 -6.29 10.48 10.12
N MET A 191 -5.93 9.75 11.17
CA MET A 191 -5.23 8.47 11.09
C MET A 191 -5.71 7.57 12.23
N SER A 192 -5.55 6.25 12.12
CA SER A 192 -5.95 5.36 13.21
C SER A 192 -5.05 5.55 14.43
N GLU A 193 -5.55 5.18 15.60
CA GLU A 193 -4.78 5.26 16.84
C GLU A 193 -3.46 4.46 16.77
N LYS A 194 -3.53 3.24 16.21
CA LYS A 194 -2.37 2.36 16.10
C LYS A 194 -1.28 2.94 15.22
N ASP A 195 -1.64 3.63 14.15
CA ASP A 195 -0.66 4.27 13.27
C ASP A 195 -0.16 5.60 13.83
N TRP A 196 -0.96 6.32 14.63
CA TRP A 196 -0.43 7.42 15.44
C TRP A 196 0.65 6.93 16.41
N ASP A 197 0.47 5.76 17.00
CA ASP A 197 1.48 5.15 17.87
C ASP A 197 2.72 4.71 17.10
N VAL A 198 2.58 4.25 15.84
CA VAL A 198 3.72 3.96 14.96
C VAL A 198 4.53 5.24 14.72
N LEU A 199 3.89 6.34 14.30
CA LEU A 199 4.56 7.62 14.07
C LEU A 199 5.27 8.14 15.33
N ALA A 200 4.65 7.98 16.50
CA ALA A 200 5.23 8.42 17.77
C ALA A 200 6.48 7.61 18.17
N LYS A 201 6.58 6.35 17.74
CA LYS A 201 7.68 5.43 18.08
C LYS A 201 8.76 5.35 17.00
N SER A 202 8.47 5.75 15.77
CA SER A 202 9.42 5.62 14.67
C SER A 202 10.58 6.60 14.79
N ASP A 203 11.76 6.18 14.33
CA ASP A 203 12.95 7.03 14.24
C ASP A 203 12.90 8.02 13.05
N GLU A 204 11.76 8.11 12.36
CA GLU A 204 11.59 9.05 11.26
C GLU A 204 11.69 10.51 11.73
N PRO A 205 12.17 11.44 10.89
CA PRO A 205 12.39 12.82 11.30
C PRO A 205 11.09 13.52 11.77
N ASN A 206 11.13 14.12 12.95
CA ASN A 206 9.95 14.75 13.56
C ASN A 206 9.49 16.01 12.84
N GLU A 207 10.34 16.64 12.04
CA GLU A 207 10.06 17.85 11.29
C GLU A 207 9.03 17.63 10.17
N ILE A 208 8.96 16.40 9.63
CA ILE A 208 8.01 16.02 8.57
C ILE A 208 6.80 15.25 9.10
N LYS A 209 6.80 14.82 10.37
CA LYS A 209 5.64 14.18 10.99
C LYS A 209 4.53 15.20 11.23
N PRO A 210 3.26 14.88 10.87
CA PRO A 210 2.13 15.70 11.25
C PRO A 210 1.96 15.68 12.77
N LYS A 211 1.37 16.75 13.30
CA LYS A 211 0.92 16.77 14.69
C LYS A 211 -0.27 15.82 14.83
N LYS A 212 -0.26 14.99 15.88
CA LYS A 212 -1.39 14.13 16.23
C LYS A 212 -2.65 14.99 16.37
N ASP A 213 -3.72 14.54 15.73
CA ASP A 213 -4.97 15.30 15.62
C ASP A 213 -6.16 14.34 15.80
N MET A 214 -6.81 13.91 14.71
CA MET A 214 -8.00 13.08 14.79
C MET A 214 -7.68 11.59 14.73
N ILE A 215 -8.43 10.80 15.49
CA ILE A 215 -8.34 9.34 15.51
C ILE A 215 -9.47 8.75 14.68
N ALA A 216 -9.12 7.99 13.65
CA ALA A 216 -10.08 7.21 12.88
C ALA A 216 -10.47 5.94 13.64
N THR A 217 -11.76 5.66 13.71
CA THR A 217 -12.31 4.39 14.22
C THR A 217 -12.89 3.55 13.10
N ASP A 218 -13.03 2.25 13.34
CA ASP A 218 -13.61 1.34 12.36
C ASP A 218 -15.09 1.69 12.05
N GLY A 219 -15.43 1.82 10.78
CA GLY A 219 -16.75 2.25 10.32
C GLY A 219 -17.03 3.75 10.50
N MET A 220 -16.02 4.56 10.83
CA MET A 220 -16.19 6.00 11.03
C MET A 220 -16.73 6.66 9.76
N LYS A 221 -17.77 7.47 9.93
CA LYS A 221 -18.32 8.32 8.87
C LYS A 221 -17.69 9.70 8.95
N LEU A 222 -17.00 10.10 7.89
CA LEU A 222 -16.47 11.45 7.72
C LEU A 222 -17.38 12.21 6.75
N THR A 223 -18.25 13.06 7.30
CA THR A 223 -19.15 13.91 6.51
C THR A 223 -18.58 15.32 6.40
N LEU A 224 -18.51 15.82 5.17
CA LEU A 224 -18.23 17.23 4.86
C LEU A 224 -19.23 17.66 3.79
N GLY A 225 -20.09 18.62 4.10
CA GLY A 225 -21.19 19.02 3.23
C GLY A 225 -22.06 17.85 2.77
N ASP A 226 -22.21 17.74 1.46
CA ASP A 226 -23.06 16.75 0.78
C ASP A 226 -22.43 15.35 0.63
N THR A 227 -21.21 15.13 1.14
CA THR A 227 -20.44 13.92 0.90
C THR A 227 -20.04 13.26 2.21
N THR A 228 -20.20 11.94 2.29
CA THR A 228 -19.78 11.13 3.45
C THR A 228 -18.87 10.00 3.02
N LEU A 229 -17.60 10.05 3.41
CA LEU A 229 -16.67 8.94 3.30
C LEU A 229 -16.88 7.99 4.49
N THR A 230 -16.61 6.70 4.30
CA THR A 230 -16.60 5.72 5.40
C THR A 230 -15.23 5.06 5.52
N LEU A 231 -14.63 5.14 6.70
CA LEU A 231 -13.28 4.68 6.99
C LEU A 231 -13.35 3.32 7.72
N TYR A 232 -12.58 2.35 7.26
CA TYR A 232 -12.53 1.02 7.86
C TYR A 232 -11.11 0.64 8.20
N LEU A 233 -10.91 0.12 9.41
CA LEU A 233 -9.60 -0.39 9.82
C LEU A 233 -9.35 -1.72 9.09
N THR A 234 -8.24 -1.78 8.37
CA THR A 234 -7.80 -2.91 7.54
C THR A 234 -6.33 -3.25 7.84
N PRO A 235 -6.00 -3.57 9.11
CA PRO A 235 -4.62 -3.81 9.53
C PRO A 235 -3.95 -4.95 8.76
N GLY A 236 -2.62 -4.90 8.68
CA GLY A 236 -1.78 -5.95 8.11
C GLY A 236 -0.56 -5.40 7.36
N HIS A 237 -0.77 -4.39 6.52
CA HIS A 237 0.33 -3.60 5.95
C HIS A 237 1.04 -2.79 7.05
N THR A 238 0.24 -2.10 7.86
CA THR A 238 0.64 -1.53 9.15
C THR A 238 -0.41 -1.94 10.21
N PRO A 239 -0.15 -1.77 11.51
CA PRO A 239 -1.11 -2.08 12.56
C PRO A 239 -2.41 -1.28 12.48
N GLY A 240 -2.37 -0.11 11.84
CA GLY A 240 -3.45 0.86 11.80
C GLY A 240 -3.94 1.26 10.41
N THR A 241 -3.64 0.48 9.38
CA THR A 241 -4.09 0.74 8.00
C THR A 241 -5.60 1.00 7.91
N ILE A 242 -5.98 1.98 7.08
CA ILE A 242 -7.34 2.41 6.79
C ILE A 242 -7.65 2.22 5.30
N SER A 243 -8.73 1.50 5.01
CA SER A 243 -9.35 1.47 3.68
C SER A 243 -10.62 2.34 3.69
N THR A 244 -10.92 2.99 2.57
CA THR A 244 -11.95 4.06 2.51
C THR A 244 -12.98 3.78 1.43
N LEU A 245 -14.26 3.97 1.75
CA LEU A 245 -15.34 4.05 0.76
C LEU A 245 -15.65 5.52 0.44
N VAL A 246 -15.71 5.83 -0.86
CA VAL A 246 -15.89 7.18 -1.41
C VAL A 246 -17.12 7.21 -2.31
N PRO A 247 -18.16 8.02 -2.03
CA PRO A 247 -19.22 8.27 -2.99
C PRO A 247 -18.70 9.06 -4.20
N LEU A 248 -18.96 8.56 -5.41
CA LEU A 248 -18.46 9.12 -6.66
C LEU A 248 -19.61 9.51 -7.59
N LYS A 249 -19.42 10.61 -8.33
CA LYS A 249 -20.42 11.20 -9.24
C LYS A 249 -19.88 11.21 -10.67
N ASP A 250 -20.66 10.71 -11.63
CA ASP A 250 -20.36 10.79 -13.07
C ASP A 250 -21.63 11.24 -13.81
N GLY A 251 -21.82 12.56 -13.87
CA GLY A 251 -23.08 13.19 -14.26
C GLY A 251 -24.25 12.71 -13.38
N ASN A 252 -25.21 12.03 -14.01
CA ASN A 252 -26.36 11.46 -13.32
C ASN A 252 -26.08 10.08 -12.69
N GLN A 253 -24.94 9.45 -13.00
CA GLN A 253 -24.55 8.17 -12.43
C GLN A 253 -23.93 8.36 -11.05
N ARG A 254 -24.07 7.34 -10.20
CA ARG A 254 -23.51 7.27 -8.86
C ARG A 254 -22.74 5.97 -8.73
N HIS A 255 -21.52 6.09 -8.24
CA HIS A 255 -20.58 4.99 -8.03
C HIS A 255 -20.08 5.01 -6.59
N VAL A 256 -19.50 3.90 -6.15
CA VAL A 256 -18.80 3.84 -4.86
C VAL A 256 -17.37 3.35 -5.12
N GLY A 257 -16.42 4.25 -4.87
CA GLY A 257 -15.00 3.96 -4.88
C GLY A 257 -14.57 3.24 -3.61
N ALA A 258 -13.84 2.15 -3.77
CA ALA A 258 -13.16 1.45 -2.69
C ALA A 258 -11.65 1.71 -2.80
N VAL A 259 -11.12 2.49 -1.87
CA VAL A 259 -9.68 2.73 -1.74
C VAL A 259 -9.08 1.70 -0.80
N TRP A 260 -8.16 0.87 -1.30
CA TRP A 260 -7.43 -0.09 -0.49
C TRP A 260 -6.18 0.53 0.15
N GLY A 261 -6.07 0.42 1.48
CA GLY A 261 -5.17 1.23 2.29
C GLY A 261 -3.71 0.79 2.40
N GLY A 262 -3.29 -0.37 1.89
CA GLY A 262 -1.91 -0.82 2.03
C GLY A 262 -1.56 -2.06 1.22
N ILE A 263 -0.40 -2.07 0.57
CA ILE A 263 0.06 -3.17 -0.28
C ILE A 263 1.24 -3.88 0.34
N ASN A 264 1.18 -5.22 0.35
CA ASN A 264 2.05 -6.12 1.08
C ASN A 264 1.94 -5.98 2.61
N PRO A 265 2.18 -7.04 3.37
CA PRO A 265 2.28 -6.96 4.82
C PRO A 265 3.68 -6.50 5.25
N SER A 266 3.80 -5.78 6.37
CA SER A 266 5.08 -5.45 7.00
C SER A 266 5.10 -5.89 8.46
N LEU A 267 6.23 -6.43 8.90
CA LEU A 267 6.41 -6.88 10.29
C LEU A 267 7.12 -5.82 11.14
N ILE A 268 8.01 -5.05 10.52
CA ILE A 268 8.80 -4.01 11.18
C ILE A 268 9.22 -2.93 10.18
N ARG A 269 9.22 -1.67 10.62
CA ARG A 269 9.84 -0.59 9.85
C ARG A 269 10.36 0.52 10.74
N TYR A 270 11.54 1.03 10.42
CA TYR A 270 12.19 2.14 11.12
C TYR A 270 12.17 1.93 12.65
N ARG A 271 12.58 0.73 13.07
CA ARG A 271 12.62 0.23 14.45
C ARG A 271 11.29 0.03 15.15
N VAL A 272 10.17 0.25 14.47
CA VAL A 272 8.84 -0.03 15.03
C VAL A 272 8.38 -1.41 14.61
N LYS A 273 8.34 -2.34 15.56
CA LYS A 273 7.75 -3.66 15.35
C LYS A 273 6.22 -3.53 15.28
N TYR A 274 5.63 -3.95 14.17
CA TYR A 274 4.19 -3.83 13.89
C TYR A 274 3.37 -4.98 14.49
N PHE A 275 3.87 -6.21 14.35
CA PHE A 275 3.18 -7.43 14.80
C PHE A 275 4.17 -8.36 15.52
N ALA A 276 3.68 -9.34 16.28
CA ALA A 276 4.56 -10.23 17.04
C ALA A 276 5.42 -11.11 16.11
N ASN A 277 4.84 -11.58 15.01
CA ASN A 277 5.46 -12.46 14.02
C ASN A 277 4.71 -12.42 12.67
N TRP A 278 5.27 -13.09 11.65
CA TRP A 278 4.67 -13.18 10.32
C TRP A 278 3.33 -13.92 10.28
N GLU A 279 3.13 -14.94 11.12
CA GLU A 279 1.89 -15.69 11.15
C GLU A 279 0.71 -14.81 11.56
N GLU A 280 0.89 -14.00 12.61
CA GLU A 280 -0.07 -12.98 13.01
C GLU A 280 -0.30 -11.97 11.88
N THR A 281 0.78 -11.43 11.31
CA THR A 281 0.70 -10.42 10.25
C THR A 281 -0.13 -10.91 9.06
N PHE A 282 0.17 -12.10 8.52
CA PHE A 282 -0.54 -12.65 7.36
C PHE A 282 -1.99 -13.00 7.69
N LYS A 283 -2.27 -13.58 8.87
CA LYS A 283 -3.65 -13.86 9.31
C LYS A 283 -4.46 -12.57 9.41
N THR A 284 -3.88 -11.52 9.99
CA THR A 284 -4.51 -10.20 10.12
C THR A 284 -4.78 -9.58 8.76
N TRP A 285 -3.80 -9.57 7.85
CA TRP A 285 -3.97 -8.96 6.54
C TRP A 285 -4.96 -9.72 5.65
N SER A 286 -4.93 -11.06 5.67
CA SER A 286 -5.91 -11.91 4.97
C SER A 286 -7.34 -11.64 5.47
N ALA A 287 -7.53 -11.60 6.80
CA ALA A 287 -8.84 -11.27 7.39
C ALA A 287 -9.32 -9.86 7.04
N SER A 288 -8.43 -8.87 7.05
CA SER A 288 -8.75 -7.49 6.61
C SER A 288 -9.21 -7.45 5.14
N THR A 289 -8.59 -8.25 4.28
CA THR A 289 -8.91 -8.29 2.85
C THR A 289 -10.30 -8.89 2.62
N VAL A 290 -10.59 -10.04 3.25
CA VAL A 290 -11.93 -10.67 3.19
C VAL A 290 -13.00 -9.72 3.71
N ARG A 291 -12.78 -9.15 4.90
CA ARG A 291 -13.72 -8.23 5.54
C ARG A 291 -13.99 -7.00 4.67
N PHE A 292 -12.96 -6.37 4.13
CA PHE A 292 -13.15 -5.17 3.30
C PHE A 292 -13.82 -5.50 1.97
N GLN A 293 -13.55 -6.67 1.39
CA GLN A 293 -14.25 -7.13 0.19
C GLN A 293 -15.76 -7.28 0.43
N GLU A 294 -16.16 -7.86 1.57
CA GLU A 294 -17.57 -7.96 1.96
C GLU A 294 -18.22 -6.59 2.19
N ILE A 295 -17.50 -5.68 2.87
CA ILE A 295 -17.95 -4.31 3.12
C ILE A 295 -18.16 -3.56 1.79
N ALA A 296 -17.18 -3.62 0.89
CA ALA A 296 -17.25 -2.98 -0.42
C ALA A 296 -18.41 -3.55 -1.25
N ALA A 297 -18.57 -4.87 -1.27
CA ALA A 297 -19.68 -5.53 -1.96
C ALA A 297 -21.05 -5.11 -1.39
N LYS A 298 -21.20 -5.06 -0.07
CA LYS A 298 -22.43 -4.62 0.61
C LYS A 298 -22.75 -3.15 0.35
N ALA A 299 -21.73 -2.31 0.22
CA ALA A 299 -21.88 -0.90 -0.12
C ALA A 299 -22.17 -0.65 -1.61
N GLY A 300 -22.15 -1.69 -2.46
CA GLY A 300 -22.33 -1.55 -3.90
C GLY A 300 -21.12 -0.93 -4.60
N ALA A 301 -19.92 -1.06 -4.02
CA ALA A 301 -18.69 -0.59 -4.65
C ALA A 301 -18.45 -1.27 -6.00
N ASP A 302 -18.14 -0.45 -6.98
CA ASP A 302 -17.91 -0.84 -8.36
C ASP A 302 -16.66 -0.20 -8.95
N THR A 303 -15.98 0.65 -8.19
CA THR A 303 -14.77 1.36 -8.59
C THR A 303 -13.68 1.01 -7.61
N TYR A 304 -12.57 0.43 -8.07
CA TYR A 304 -11.40 0.22 -7.23
C TYR A 304 -10.41 1.34 -7.45
N LEU A 305 -9.95 1.93 -6.36
CA LEU A 305 -8.94 3.00 -6.35
C LEU A 305 -7.79 2.53 -5.49
N THR A 306 -6.59 2.93 -5.86
CA THR A 306 -5.39 2.54 -5.13
C THR A 306 -4.61 3.78 -4.71
N ILE A 307 -3.83 3.60 -3.65
CA ILE A 307 -2.85 4.58 -3.16
C ILE A 307 -1.53 4.52 -3.95
N HIS A 308 -1.40 3.58 -4.90
CA HIS A 308 -0.26 3.49 -5.81
C HIS A 308 -0.77 3.28 -7.25
N PRO A 309 -0.61 4.27 -8.15
CA PRO A 309 -1.29 4.33 -9.44
C PRO A 309 -0.93 3.18 -10.41
N PHE A 310 0.08 2.38 -10.07
CA PHE A 310 0.44 1.20 -10.83
C PHE A 310 -0.59 0.07 -10.66
N TYR A 311 -1.13 -0.14 -9.47
CA TYR A 311 -1.98 -1.31 -9.21
C TYR A 311 -3.40 -1.20 -9.76
N ASP A 312 -3.81 -0.02 -10.21
CA ASP A 312 -5.08 0.22 -10.90
C ASP A 312 -4.93 0.83 -12.28
N ASN A 313 -3.71 0.94 -12.82
CA ASN A 313 -3.42 1.66 -14.06
C ASN A 313 -4.04 3.07 -14.10
N ALA A 314 -4.08 3.79 -12.97
CA ALA A 314 -4.76 5.08 -12.85
C ALA A 314 -4.34 6.06 -13.96
N LEU A 315 -3.06 6.13 -14.30
CA LEU A 315 -2.55 7.07 -15.30
C LEU A 315 -3.05 6.76 -16.71
N GLU A 316 -3.13 5.48 -17.08
CA GLU A 316 -3.68 5.07 -18.38
C GLU A 316 -5.17 5.38 -18.44
N LYS A 317 -5.91 5.07 -17.35
CA LYS A 317 -7.33 5.40 -17.23
C LYS A 317 -7.60 6.90 -17.26
N ILE A 318 -6.76 7.70 -16.60
CA ILE A 318 -6.79 9.17 -16.63
C ILE A 318 -6.55 9.69 -18.04
N HIS A 319 -5.60 9.09 -18.77
CA HIS A 319 -5.36 9.44 -20.16
C HIS A 319 -6.61 9.19 -21.02
N LEU A 320 -7.25 8.03 -20.87
CA LEU A 320 -8.47 7.66 -21.61
C LEU A 320 -9.67 8.57 -21.30
N LEU A 321 -9.78 9.11 -20.08
CA LEU A 321 -10.84 10.06 -19.73
C LEU A 321 -10.86 11.30 -20.63
N LYS A 322 -9.72 11.70 -21.21
CA LYS A 322 -9.63 12.85 -22.14
C LYS A 322 -10.33 12.60 -23.47
N TYR A 323 -10.59 11.34 -23.80
CA TYR A 323 -11.19 10.90 -25.06
C TYR A 323 -12.58 10.27 -24.88
N ARG A 324 -13.04 10.17 -23.62
CA ARG A 324 -14.34 9.59 -23.27
C ARG A 324 -15.47 10.47 -23.80
N LYS A 325 -16.43 9.89 -24.52
CA LYS A 325 -17.63 10.57 -25.01
C LYS A 325 -18.80 10.43 -24.04
N PRO A 326 -19.82 11.30 -24.11
CA PRO A 326 -21.05 11.12 -23.35
C PRO A 326 -21.67 9.73 -23.61
N GLY A 327 -21.92 8.98 -22.54
CA GLY A 327 -22.50 7.63 -22.61
C GLY A 327 -21.46 6.49 -22.65
N ASP A 328 -20.18 6.78 -22.89
CA ASP A 328 -19.14 5.75 -22.83
C ASP A 328 -18.96 5.25 -21.37
N PRO A 329 -18.61 3.97 -21.16
CA PRO A 329 -18.26 3.45 -19.85
C PRO A 329 -17.15 4.28 -19.18
N HIS A 330 -17.22 4.41 -17.86
CA HIS A 330 -16.18 5.10 -17.11
C HIS A 330 -14.96 4.19 -16.91
N PRO A 331 -13.73 4.55 -17.35
CA PRO A 331 -12.54 3.71 -17.29
C PRO A 331 -12.18 3.12 -15.92
N PHE A 332 -12.56 3.80 -14.84
CA PHE A 332 -12.34 3.37 -13.46
C PHE A 332 -13.43 2.42 -12.90
N VAL A 333 -14.60 2.35 -13.54
CA VAL A 333 -15.73 1.55 -13.05
C VAL A 333 -15.59 0.10 -13.52
N SER A 334 -15.28 -0.80 -12.60
CA SER A 334 -15.27 -2.25 -12.81
C SER A 334 -15.42 -3.00 -11.49
N LYS A 335 -16.66 -3.44 -11.19
CA LYS A 335 -16.97 -4.26 -10.01
C LYS A 335 -16.24 -5.60 -10.01
N ASP A 336 -16.13 -6.23 -11.18
CA ASP A 336 -15.39 -7.49 -11.32
C ASP A 336 -13.91 -7.29 -10.97
N ASN A 337 -13.31 -6.20 -11.44
CA ASN A 337 -11.90 -5.95 -11.18
C ASN A 337 -11.61 -5.57 -9.72
N LEU A 338 -12.53 -4.87 -9.04
CA LEU A 338 -12.46 -4.66 -7.59
C LEU A 338 -12.40 -5.99 -6.83
N ASN A 339 -13.29 -6.94 -7.19
CA ASN A 339 -13.32 -8.25 -6.56
C ASN A 339 -12.04 -9.06 -6.84
N ARG A 340 -11.56 -9.05 -8.09
CA ARG A 340 -10.30 -9.71 -8.47
C ARG A 340 -9.10 -9.14 -7.72
N PHE A 341 -9.01 -7.81 -7.64
CA PHE A 341 -7.94 -7.10 -6.92
C PHE A 341 -7.80 -7.59 -5.47
N LEU A 342 -8.90 -7.61 -4.72
CA LEU A 342 -8.90 -8.07 -3.33
C LEU A 342 -8.69 -9.59 -3.23
N THR A 343 -9.16 -10.37 -4.21
CA THR A 343 -8.93 -11.81 -4.26
C THR A 343 -7.45 -12.14 -4.43
N ILE A 344 -6.73 -11.42 -5.29
CA ILE A 344 -5.28 -11.59 -5.49
C ILE A 344 -4.54 -11.32 -4.18
N ILE A 345 -4.85 -10.20 -3.51
CA ILE A 345 -4.22 -9.84 -2.23
C ILE A 345 -4.44 -10.94 -1.18
N LYS A 346 -5.69 -11.39 -1.01
CA LYS A 346 -6.03 -12.45 -0.07
C LYS A 346 -5.27 -13.73 -0.39
N GLU A 347 -5.36 -14.22 -1.62
CA GLU A 347 -4.78 -15.52 -1.99
C GLU A 347 -3.25 -15.48 -1.98
N CYS A 348 -2.62 -14.39 -2.42
CA CYS A 348 -1.17 -14.24 -2.27
C CYS A 348 -0.73 -14.18 -0.79
N THR A 349 -1.53 -13.58 0.09
CA THR A 349 -1.26 -13.56 1.54
C THR A 349 -1.37 -14.95 2.15
N ASP A 350 -2.42 -15.70 1.80
CA ASP A 350 -2.60 -17.07 2.28
C ASP A 350 -1.51 -18.02 1.74
N ALA A 351 -1.04 -17.78 0.51
CA ALA A 351 0.13 -18.48 -0.02
C ALA A 351 1.37 -18.23 0.84
N GLN A 352 1.61 -16.98 1.26
CA GLN A 352 2.72 -16.64 2.17
C GLN A 352 2.53 -17.31 3.55
N LEU A 353 1.31 -17.29 4.11
CA LEU A 353 1.00 -17.98 5.36
C LEU A 353 1.29 -19.49 5.25
N ALA A 354 0.84 -20.13 4.18
CA ALA A 354 1.09 -21.56 3.94
C ALA A 354 2.58 -21.88 3.84
N ARG A 355 3.39 -21.00 3.22
CA ARG A 355 4.85 -21.15 3.15
C ARG A 355 5.49 -21.19 4.53
N ILE A 356 5.01 -20.39 5.48
CA ILE A 356 5.61 -20.28 6.82
C ILE A 356 5.04 -21.29 7.83
N THR A 357 3.80 -21.78 7.64
CA THR A 357 3.21 -22.78 8.54
C THR A 357 3.59 -24.21 8.16
N ALA A 358 3.95 -24.45 6.90
CA ALA A 358 4.47 -25.73 6.44
C ALA A 358 5.96 -25.94 6.81
N GLN A 359 6.60 -24.98 7.48
CA GLN A 359 7.97 -25.10 7.98
C GLN A 359 8.01 -25.92 9.28
N PRO A 360 8.85 -26.97 9.38
CA PRO A 360 9.05 -27.64 10.66
C PRO A 360 9.51 -26.62 11.71
N GLN A 361 8.92 -26.64 12.91
CA GLN A 361 9.28 -25.75 14.03
C GLN A 361 10.72 -25.93 14.58
N SER A 362 11.61 -26.61 13.87
CA SER A 362 12.99 -26.89 14.29
C SER A 362 13.93 -25.72 13.96
N THR A 363 13.77 -24.60 14.67
CA THR A 363 14.84 -23.60 14.93
C THR A 363 14.45 -22.67 16.09
N LYS A 364 13.88 -23.23 17.18
CA LYS A 364 13.96 -22.63 18.52
C LYS A 364 15.16 -23.20 19.30
N LEU A 365 16.32 -23.27 18.65
CA LEU A 365 17.59 -23.57 19.30
C LEU A 365 18.58 -22.47 18.92
N ASN A 366 18.43 -21.35 19.63
CA ASN A 366 19.46 -20.44 20.15
C ASN A 366 18.97 -18.99 20.09
N GLN A 367 18.53 -18.54 21.27
CA GLN A 367 18.58 -17.19 21.85
C GLN A 367 18.11 -15.99 21.01
#